data_AF-A0A7S0FPJ7-F1
#
_entry.id   AF-A0A7S0FPJ7-F1
#
_cell.length_a   1.000
_cell.length_b   1.000
_cell.length_c   1.000
_cell.angle_alpha   90.00
_cell.angle_beta   90.00
_cell.angle_gamma   90.00
#
_symmetry.space_group_name_H-M   'P 1'
#
loop_
_entity.id
_entity.type
_entity.pdbx_description
1 polymer ?
#
loop_
_entity_poly.entity_id
_entity_poly.type
_entity_poly.pdbx_seq_one_letter_code
_entity_poly.pdbx_strand_id
1 'polypeptide(L)'
;TFQEGDEVPMKVNAMSSIHTQLPKDYYRLPFCVPEGGAKMASENLGEFLTGNKIQNSPYTINMKKETYCQILCQIQLSKVEARNLRMHIRYGYHNNWIIDNIPSAAIGLTEAGHKQKHYAGGFPIGFVDAGSGDAKDAYVYNHVNINIDYHKPDASTTTD
;
A
#
# COMPACT_ATOMS: atom_id res chain seq x y z
N THR A 1 9.59 -19.52 -2.03
CA THR A 1 8.37 -20.36 -1.96
C THR A 1 7.87 -20.35 -0.55
N PHE A 2 6.57 -20.12 -0.34
CA PHE A 2 5.94 -20.06 0.99
C PHE A 2 5.13 -21.34 1.26
N GLN A 3 5.24 -21.86 2.48
CA GLN A 3 4.36 -22.88 3.04
C GLN A 3 3.12 -22.23 3.66
N GLU A 4 2.13 -23.05 3.98
CA GLU A 4 0.95 -22.57 4.70
C GLU A 4 1.33 -22.04 6.08
N GLY A 5 0.83 -20.85 6.43
CA GLY A 5 1.14 -20.19 7.69
C GLY A 5 2.42 -19.33 7.66
N ASP A 6 3.31 -19.51 6.68
CA ASP A 6 4.51 -18.68 6.56
C ASP A 6 4.14 -17.20 6.51
N GLU A 7 4.93 -16.36 7.18
CA GLU A 7 4.80 -14.92 7.05
C GLU A 7 5.18 -14.50 5.63
N VAL A 8 4.32 -13.70 5.00
CA VAL A 8 4.56 -13.07 3.70
C VAL A 8 4.85 -11.60 3.96
N PRO A 9 6.12 -11.16 3.92
CA PRO A 9 6.46 -9.79 4.26
C PRO A 9 5.80 -8.80 3.31
N MET A 10 5.05 -7.85 3.88
CA MET A 10 4.58 -6.67 3.16
C MET A 10 5.52 -5.50 3.45
N LYS A 11 5.96 -4.83 2.39
CA LYS A 11 6.84 -3.67 2.42
C LYS A 11 6.13 -2.46 1.81
N VAL A 12 6.65 -1.28 2.11
CA VAL A 12 6.19 -0.01 1.55
C VAL A 12 7.37 0.72 0.90
N ASN A 13 7.16 1.33 -0.26
CA ASN A 13 8.12 2.25 -0.87
C ASN A 13 7.65 3.70 -0.69
N ALA A 14 8.48 4.66 -1.06
CA ALA A 14 8.08 6.05 -1.20
C ALA A 14 6.83 6.16 -2.10
N MET A 15 5.87 6.96 -1.66
CA MET A 15 4.64 7.25 -2.39
C MET A 15 4.93 8.10 -3.62
N SER A 16 4.24 7.81 -4.70
CA SER A 16 4.24 8.59 -5.94
C SER A 16 3.00 9.48 -6.00
N SER A 17 3.08 10.57 -6.76
CA SER A 17 1.95 11.46 -7.00
C SER A 17 1.57 11.42 -8.48
N ILE A 18 0.28 11.42 -8.78
CA ILE A 18 -0.20 11.53 -10.17
C ILE A 18 -0.16 12.97 -10.69
N HIS A 19 0.01 13.95 -9.80
CA HIS A 19 0.03 15.37 -10.14
C HIS A 19 1.45 15.99 -10.07
N THR A 20 2.39 15.33 -9.39
CA THR A 20 3.73 15.88 -9.15
C THR A 20 4.80 14.80 -9.34
N GLN A 21 6.01 15.23 -9.69
CA GLN A 21 7.17 14.33 -9.88
C GLN A 21 7.93 14.07 -8.56
N LEU A 22 7.40 14.51 -7.41
CA LEU A 22 8.12 14.47 -6.14
C LEU A 22 7.65 13.28 -5.29
N PRO A 23 8.49 12.24 -5.11
CA PRO A 23 8.15 11.13 -4.23
C PRO A 23 8.12 11.59 -2.78
N LYS A 24 7.28 10.93 -1.97
CA LYS A 24 7.15 11.21 -0.54
C LYS A 24 7.39 9.95 0.27
N ASP A 25 8.29 10.00 1.25
CA ASP A 25 8.51 8.84 2.11
C ASP A 25 7.21 8.44 2.82
N TYR A 26 6.92 7.14 2.87
CA TYR A 26 5.67 6.59 3.40
C TYR A 26 5.38 7.10 4.83
N TYR A 27 6.35 6.94 5.74
CA TYR A 27 6.24 7.33 7.15
C TYR A 27 6.41 8.83 7.43
N ARG A 28 6.52 9.69 6.39
CA ARG A 28 6.38 11.15 6.55
C ARG A 28 4.91 11.59 6.59
N LEU A 29 3.98 10.69 6.31
CA LEU A 29 2.55 10.84 6.56
C LEU A 29 2.16 10.02 7.79
N PRO A 30 1.06 10.38 8.48
CA PRO A 30 0.65 9.77 9.74
C PRO A 30 -0.01 8.40 9.52
N PHE A 31 0.72 7.46 8.92
CA PHE A 31 0.32 6.06 8.79
C PHE A 31 0.83 5.23 9.97
N CYS A 32 0.27 4.03 10.14
CA CYS A 32 0.72 3.09 11.17
C CYS A 32 2.20 2.73 10.98
N VAL A 33 3.02 2.94 12.01
CA VAL A 33 4.44 2.59 12.02
C VAL A 33 4.59 1.18 12.62
N PRO A 34 5.42 0.30 12.06
CA PRO A 34 5.67 -1.03 12.63
C PRO A 34 6.30 -0.94 14.02
N GLU A 35 6.08 -1.98 14.82
CA GLU A 35 6.72 -2.11 16.13
C GLU A 35 8.25 -2.09 15.98
N GLY A 36 8.93 -1.33 16.85
CA GLY A 36 10.38 -1.11 16.73
C GLY A 36 10.79 -0.15 15.61
N GLY A 37 9.84 0.53 14.95
CA GLY A 37 10.08 1.60 14.00
C GLY A 37 10.31 1.14 12.56
N ALA A 38 10.23 2.11 11.65
CA ALA A 38 10.46 1.88 10.23
C ALA A 38 11.94 1.61 9.93
N LYS A 39 12.21 0.47 9.27
CA LYS A 39 13.55 -0.02 8.91
C LYS A 39 13.61 -0.24 7.41
N MET A 40 14.77 0.04 6.83
CA MET A 40 15.03 -0.26 5.42
C MET A 40 14.95 -1.78 5.20
N ALA A 41 14.26 -2.17 4.13
CA ALA A 41 13.97 -3.56 3.77
C ALA A 41 14.41 -3.89 2.33
N SER A 42 15.36 -3.13 1.80
CA SER A 42 15.95 -3.36 0.47
C SER A 42 16.70 -4.68 0.45
N GLU A 43 16.44 -5.48 -0.58
CA GLU A 43 16.95 -6.85 -0.66
C GLU A 43 18.30 -6.94 -1.36
N ASN A 44 18.62 -5.97 -2.22
CA ASN A 44 19.86 -5.96 -2.98
C ASN A 44 20.45 -4.56 -3.12
N LEU A 45 21.75 -4.52 -3.47
CA LEU A 45 22.50 -3.28 -3.63
C LEU A 45 21.94 -2.39 -4.74
N GLY A 46 21.43 -2.97 -5.82
CA GLY A 46 20.83 -2.21 -6.91
C GLY A 46 19.64 -1.39 -6.44
N GLU A 47 18.74 -2.00 -5.67
CA GLU A 47 17.57 -1.35 -5.08
C GLU A 47 17.94 -0.23 -4.10
N PHE A 48 19.01 -0.43 -3.33
CA PHE A 48 19.52 0.63 -2.46
C PHE A 48 20.05 1.82 -3.27
N LEU A 49 20.78 1.55 -4.35
CA LEU A 49 21.40 2.57 -5.20
C LEU A 49 20.41 3.32 -6.09
N THR A 50 19.26 2.73 -6.43
CA THR A 50 18.19 3.43 -7.19
C THR A 50 17.45 4.49 -6.36
N GLY A 51 17.76 4.60 -5.06
CA GLY A 51 17.12 5.57 -4.17
C GLY A 51 15.72 5.15 -3.72
N ASN A 52 15.37 3.87 -3.89
CA ASN A 52 14.15 3.31 -3.33
C ASN A 52 14.20 3.40 -1.80
N LYS A 53 13.10 3.87 -1.22
CA LYS A 53 12.91 3.88 0.24
C LYS A 53 11.97 2.76 0.64
N ILE A 54 12.41 1.54 0.35
CA ILE A 54 11.65 0.35 0.69
C ILE A 54 11.86 0.04 2.17
N GLN A 55 10.77 0.03 2.92
CA GLN A 55 10.73 -0.12 4.36
C GLN A 55 9.76 -1.24 4.76
N ASN A 56 9.99 -1.86 5.92
CA ASN A 56 9.06 -2.83 6.49
C ASN A 56 7.69 -2.19 6.77
N SER A 57 6.61 -2.94 6.60
CA SER A 57 5.25 -2.48 6.94
C SER A 57 4.80 -3.06 8.30
N PRO A 58 3.77 -2.46 8.94
CA PRO A 58 3.15 -3.03 10.15
C PRO A 58 2.17 -4.18 9.85
N TYR A 59 1.89 -4.50 8.58
CA TYR A 59 0.90 -5.50 8.23
C TYR A 59 1.49 -6.90 8.36
N THR A 60 0.80 -7.76 9.11
CA THR A 60 1.13 -9.19 9.21
C THR A 60 0.23 -9.97 8.26
N ILE A 61 0.85 -10.62 7.28
CA ILE A 61 0.16 -11.46 6.31
C ILE A 61 0.74 -12.85 6.44
N ASN A 62 -0.11 -13.86 6.61
CA ASN A 62 0.32 -15.25 6.62
C ASN A 62 -0.27 -15.99 5.41
N MET A 63 0.57 -16.77 4.76
CA MET A 63 0.22 -17.50 3.55
C MET A 63 -0.97 -18.45 3.82
N LYS A 64 -2.00 -18.35 2.97
CA LYS A 64 -3.26 -19.10 3.06
C LYS A 64 -4.07 -18.91 4.36
N LYS A 65 -3.81 -17.85 5.13
CA LYS A 65 -4.58 -17.54 6.34
C LYS A 65 -5.45 -16.30 6.12
N GLU A 66 -6.77 -16.50 6.01
CA GLU A 66 -7.71 -15.40 5.92
C GLU A 66 -7.82 -14.67 7.26
N THR A 67 -7.82 -13.34 7.21
CA THR A 67 -7.97 -12.49 8.38
C THR A 67 -8.94 -11.36 8.07
N TYR A 68 -9.89 -11.13 8.96
CA TYR A 68 -10.98 -10.16 8.79
C TYR A 68 -11.00 -9.17 9.94
N CYS A 69 -11.35 -7.91 9.65
CA CYS A 69 -11.57 -6.86 10.65
C CYS A 69 -10.41 -6.65 11.62
N GLN A 70 -9.17 -6.91 11.19
CA GLN A 70 -7.99 -6.67 12.01
C GLN A 70 -7.67 -5.17 12.03
N ILE A 71 -7.72 -4.58 13.22
CA ILE A 71 -7.29 -3.21 13.44
C ILE A 71 -5.77 -3.21 13.44
N LEU A 72 -5.18 -2.51 12.47
CA LEU A 72 -3.73 -2.37 12.38
C LEU A 72 -3.17 -1.45 13.46
N CYS A 73 -3.75 -0.25 13.60
CA CYS A 73 -3.44 0.69 14.66
C CYS A 73 -4.54 1.76 14.78
N GLN A 74 -4.47 2.57 15.83
CA GLN A 74 -5.29 3.77 16.00
C GLN A 74 -4.37 4.99 16.17
N ILE A 75 -4.62 6.04 15.39
CA ILE A 75 -3.82 7.27 15.41
C ILE A 75 -4.76 8.45 15.63
N GLN A 76 -4.43 9.28 16.63
CA GLN A 76 -5.08 10.57 16.82
C GLN A 76 -4.31 11.64 16.06
N LEU A 77 -4.91 12.21 15.01
CA LEU A 77 -4.25 13.25 14.21
C LEU A 77 -4.28 14.61 14.91
N SER A 78 -3.13 15.27 14.97
CA SER A 78 -3.06 16.71 15.26
C SER A 78 -3.62 17.53 14.09
N LYS A 79 -3.92 18.81 14.35
CA LYS A 79 -4.37 19.73 13.29
C LYS A 79 -3.35 19.87 12.15
N VAL A 80 -2.06 19.77 12.46
CA VAL A 80 -0.97 19.89 11.47
C VAL A 80 -0.89 18.62 10.62
N GLU A 81 -0.95 17.45 11.25
CA GLU A 81 -0.94 16.16 10.54
C GLU A 81 -2.16 15.99 9.64
N ALA A 82 -3.35 16.35 10.13
CA ALA A 82 -4.57 16.32 9.33
C ALA A 82 -4.48 17.23 8.11
N ARG A 83 -3.93 18.45 8.25
CA ARG A 83 -3.69 19.37 7.13
C ARG A 83 -2.66 18.81 6.15
N ASN A 84 -1.58 18.23 6.65
CA ASN A 84 -0.53 17.61 5.83
C ASN A 84 -1.09 16.43 5.03
N LEU A 85 -1.84 15.54 5.66
CA LEU A 85 -2.50 14.42 5.01
C LEU A 85 -3.51 14.90 3.95
N ARG A 86 -4.35 15.88 4.28
CA ARG A 86 -5.30 16.52 3.34
C ARG A 86 -4.59 17.07 2.10
N MET A 87 -3.46 17.74 2.27
CA MET A 87 -2.66 18.27 1.17
C MET A 87 -2.18 17.16 0.24
N HIS A 88 -1.66 16.05 0.79
CA HIS A 88 -1.14 14.95 -0.02
C HIS A 88 -2.26 14.18 -0.72
N ILE A 89 -3.46 14.09 -0.12
CA ILE A 89 -4.64 13.55 -0.82
C ILE A 89 -4.96 14.42 -2.04
N ARG A 90 -4.98 15.75 -1.89
CA ARG A 90 -5.23 16.67 -3.00
C ARG A 90 -4.15 16.64 -4.09
N TYR A 91 -2.91 16.35 -3.73
CA TYR A 91 -1.83 16.11 -4.68
C TYR A 91 -1.85 14.71 -5.29
N GLY A 92 -2.88 13.91 -5.02
CA GLY A 92 -3.05 12.60 -5.66
C GLY A 92 -1.89 11.67 -5.35
N TYR A 93 -1.46 11.60 -4.08
CA TYR A 93 -0.45 10.62 -3.67
C TYR A 93 -1.03 9.21 -3.61
N HIS A 94 -0.23 8.24 -4.05
CA HIS A 94 -0.55 6.82 -4.10
C HIS A 94 0.42 6.02 -3.22
N ASN A 95 -0.11 5.05 -2.49
CA ASN A 95 0.63 4.04 -1.77
C ASN A 95 1.32 3.09 -2.75
N ASN A 96 2.60 2.82 -2.52
CA ASN A 96 3.38 1.83 -3.27
C ASN A 96 3.71 0.66 -2.35
N TRP A 97 2.81 -0.31 -2.24
CA TRP A 97 3.03 -1.53 -1.45
C TRP A 97 3.69 -2.61 -2.29
N ILE A 98 4.46 -3.47 -1.61
CA ILE A 98 5.21 -4.56 -2.22
C ILE A 98 4.98 -5.82 -1.37
N ILE A 99 4.53 -6.90 -1.99
CA ILE A 99 4.33 -8.21 -1.36
C ILE A 99 5.03 -9.24 -2.25
N ASP A 100 5.92 -10.06 -1.68
CA ASP A 100 6.73 -11.03 -2.44
C ASP A 100 7.42 -10.41 -3.68
N ASN A 101 7.99 -9.21 -3.51
CA ASN A 101 8.62 -8.42 -4.58
C ASN A 101 7.71 -8.00 -5.75
N ILE A 102 6.40 -8.15 -5.60
CA ILE A 102 5.41 -7.72 -6.59
C ILE A 102 4.74 -6.43 -6.10
N PRO A 103 4.64 -5.38 -6.95
CA PRO A 103 3.94 -4.16 -6.58
C PRO A 103 2.44 -4.39 -6.47
N SER A 104 1.82 -3.75 -5.47
CA SER A 104 0.36 -3.74 -5.31
C SER A 104 -0.33 -3.02 -6.46
N ALA A 105 -1.56 -3.45 -6.77
CA ALA A 105 -2.45 -2.78 -7.71
C ALA A 105 -3.80 -2.45 -7.04
N ALA A 106 -4.42 -1.36 -7.48
CA ALA A 106 -5.80 -1.04 -7.12
C ALA A 106 -6.81 -1.83 -7.97
N ILE A 107 -7.98 -2.11 -7.42
CA ILE A 107 -9.13 -2.58 -8.21
C ILE A 107 -10.12 -1.43 -8.31
N GLY A 108 -10.38 -0.96 -9.54
CA GLY A 108 -11.33 0.11 -9.81
C GLY A 108 -12.72 -0.44 -10.15
N LEU A 109 -13.72 0.43 -10.08
CA LEU A 109 -15.04 0.19 -10.68
C LEU A 109 -15.12 0.98 -11.99
N THR A 110 -15.66 0.38 -13.03
CA THR A 110 -16.00 1.10 -14.26
C THR A 110 -17.23 1.98 -14.04
N GLU A 111 -17.47 2.92 -14.96
CA GLU A 111 -18.71 3.72 -14.98
C GLU A 111 -19.98 2.84 -15.00
N ALA A 112 -19.88 1.63 -15.55
CA ALA A 112 -20.96 0.64 -15.58
C ALA A 112 -21.07 -0.20 -14.28
N GLY A 113 -20.29 0.11 -13.24
CA GLY A 113 -20.31 -0.59 -11.96
C GLY A 113 -19.62 -1.96 -11.95
N HIS A 114 -19.01 -2.38 -13.06
CA HIS A 114 -18.21 -3.61 -13.11
C HIS A 114 -16.86 -3.39 -12.43
N LYS A 115 -16.42 -4.33 -11.59
CA LYS A 115 -15.06 -4.33 -11.06
C LYS A 115 -14.08 -4.57 -12.20
N GLN A 116 -13.29 -3.57 -12.57
CA GLN A 116 -12.18 -3.71 -13.49
C GLN A 116 -10.88 -3.60 -12.70
N LYS A 117 -10.06 -4.65 -12.77
CA LYS A 117 -8.69 -4.61 -12.22
C LYS A 117 -7.88 -3.62 -13.06
N HIS A 118 -7.87 -2.36 -12.65
CA HIS A 118 -6.95 -1.37 -13.19
C HIS A 118 -5.62 -1.56 -12.48
N TYR A 119 -4.70 -2.28 -13.12
CA TYR A 119 -3.32 -2.40 -12.64
C TYR A 119 -2.56 -1.07 -12.81
N ALA A 120 -3.02 -0.03 -12.10
CA ALA A 120 -2.23 1.16 -11.83
C ALA A 120 -1.28 0.81 -10.68
N GLY A 121 0.00 1.16 -10.83
CA GLY A 121 0.98 0.95 -9.76
C GLY A 121 0.54 1.68 -8.49
N GLY A 122 0.21 0.92 -7.45
CA GLY A 122 -0.27 1.47 -6.19
C GLY A 122 -1.76 1.84 -6.17
N PHE A 123 -2.17 2.53 -5.12
CA PHE A 123 -3.54 2.97 -4.91
C PHE A 123 -3.58 4.30 -4.14
N PRO A 124 -4.58 5.17 -4.38
CA PRO A 124 -4.60 6.50 -3.76
C PRO A 124 -4.66 6.43 -2.23
N ILE A 125 -4.06 7.41 -1.55
CA ILE A 125 -4.13 7.52 -0.08
C ILE A 125 -5.50 8.03 0.42
N GLY A 126 -6.31 8.58 -0.49
CA GLY A 126 -7.61 9.15 -0.20
C GLY A 126 -8.26 9.71 -1.46
N PHE A 127 -9.41 10.35 -1.32
CA PHE A 127 -10.11 11.01 -2.40
C PHE A 127 -10.53 12.42 -2.01
N VAL A 128 -10.82 13.22 -3.03
CA VAL A 128 -11.34 14.58 -2.88
C VAL A 128 -12.80 14.56 -3.33
N ASP A 129 -13.70 15.07 -2.49
CA ASP A 129 -15.11 15.19 -2.88
C ASP A 129 -15.27 16.30 -3.92
N ALA A 130 -15.80 15.92 -5.09
CA ALA A 130 -16.03 16.83 -6.20
C ALA A 130 -17.23 17.76 -5.97
N GLY A 131 -18.14 17.42 -5.03
CA GLY A 131 -19.35 18.18 -4.72
C GLY A 131 -19.19 19.25 -3.63
N SER A 132 -18.15 19.15 -2.79
CA SER A 132 -17.80 20.20 -1.84
C SER A 132 -17.13 21.36 -2.60
N GLY A 133 -17.73 22.55 -2.61
CA GLY A 133 -17.34 23.73 -3.42
C GLY A 133 -15.88 24.22 -3.33
N ASP A 134 -15.64 25.52 -3.08
CA ASP A 134 -14.27 26.10 -3.14
C ASP A 134 -13.28 25.48 -2.13
N ALA A 135 -13.79 24.79 -1.10
CA ALA A 135 -13.01 23.98 -0.19
C ALA A 135 -13.28 22.49 -0.45
N LYS A 136 -12.60 21.91 -1.45
CA LYS A 136 -12.75 20.48 -1.73
C LYS A 136 -12.28 19.62 -0.54
N ASP A 137 -13.21 19.07 0.23
CA ASP A 137 -12.89 18.24 1.38
C ASP A 137 -12.20 16.96 0.92
N ALA A 138 -11.23 16.50 1.72
CA ALA A 138 -10.44 15.32 1.40
C ALA A 138 -10.68 14.25 2.46
N TYR A 139 -10.87 13.03 1.99
CA TYR A 139 -11.19 11.86 2.79
C TYR A 139 -10.08 10.84 2.65
N VAL A 140 -9.68 10.23 3.76
CA VAL A 140 -8.61 9.22 3.80
C VAL A 140 -9.18 7.82 3.56
N TYR A 141 -8.46 7.01 2.79
CA TYR A 141 -8.72 5.56 2.78
C TYR A 141 -8.01 4.92 3.97
N ASN A 142 -8.75 4.67 5.05
CA ASN A 142 -8.25 4.05 6.29
C ASN A 142 -8.64 2.57 6.43
N HIS A 143 -9.38 2.03 5.46
CA HIS A 143 -9.76 0.61 5.40
C HIS A 143 -9.26 0.02 4.08
N VAL A 144 -8.58 -1.12 4.15
CA VAL A 144 -8.00 -1.80 2.99
C VAL A 144 -8.46 -3.25 2.96
N ASN A 145 -8.71 -3.76 1.75
CA ASN A 145 -8.92 -5.17 1.49
C ASN A 145 -7.75 -5.68 0.65
N ILE A 146 -6.94 -6.56 1.23
CA ILE A 146 -5.76 -7.13 0.55
C ILE A 146 -6.15 -8.50 0.01
N ASN A 147 -6.20 -8.63 -1.31
CA ASN A 147 -6.44 -9.90 -1.99
C ASN A 147 -5.13 -10.38 -2.59
N ILE A 148 -4.70 -11.59 -2.23
CA ILE A 148 -3.44 -12.17 -2.68
C ILE A 148 -3.76 -13.41 -3.51
N ASP A 149 -3.54 -13.28 -4.82
CA ASP A 149 -3.55 -14.42 -5.74
C ASP A 149 -2.16 -15.07 -5.69
N TYR A 150 -2.10 -16.40 -5.66
CA TYR A 150 -0.84 -17.14 -5.56
C TYR A 150 -0.79 -18.31 -6.55
N HIS A 151 0.42 -18.64 -7.01
CA HIS A 151 0.65 -19.82 -7.83
C HIS A 151 0.80 -21.07 -6.94
N LYS A 152 0.10 -22.14 -7.31
CA LYS A 152 0.31 -23.47 -6.75
C LYS A 152 1.22 -24.23 -7.71
N PRO A 153 2.44 -24.64 -7.32
CA PRO A 153 3.27 -25.48 -8.16
C PRO A 153 2.51 -26.75 -8.52
N ASP A 154 2.51 -27.12 -9.80
CA ASP A 154 1.91 -28.38 -10.25
C ASP A 154 2.65 -29.56 -9.60
N ALA A 155 1.90 -30.54 -9.09
CA ALA A 155 2.46 -31.76 -8.51
C ALA A 155 3.13 -32.70 -9.55
N SER A 156 3.17 -32.30 -10.83
CA SER A 156 3.71 -33.10 -11.94
C SER A 156 4.99 -32.47 -12.50
N THR A 157 6.08 -32.61 -11.76
CA THR A 157 7.41 -32.80 -12.36
C THR A 157 8.18 -33.77 -11.48
N THR A 158 7.66 -34.99 -11.42
CA THR A 158 8.41 -36.17 -11.01
C THR A 158 8.16 -37.23 -12.07
N THR A 159 8.94 -37.17 -13.14
CA THR A 159 9.17 -38.17 -14.21
C THR A 159 10.10 -37.46 -15.20
N ASP A 160 11.36 -37.84 -15.46
CA ASP A 160 12.23 -38.96 -15.09
C ASP A 160 13.66 -38.42 -14.90
#